data_AF-A0A090KV99-F1
#
_entry.id   AF-A0A090KV99-F1
#
_cell.length_a   1.000
_cell.length_b   1.000
_cell.length_c   1.000
_cell.angle_alpha   90.00
_cell.angle_beta   90.00
_cell.angle_gamma   90.00
#
_symmetry.space_group_name_H-M   'P 1'
#
loop_
_entity.id
_entity.type
_entity.pdbx_description
1 polymer ?
#
loop_
_entity_poly.entity_id
_entity_poly.type
_entity_poly.pdbx_seq_one_letter_code
_entity_poly.pdbx_strand_id
1 'polypeptide(L)'
;MNSQLFFLSIVALEKKNVCRFALSKANELSGNFGNDKLFYAYDGVKNLITNHLLNIDEFVIEREKLGIQYKSIFKNGSVRIFFEKTTRYHEIDLSVYASYLIVTQQALNDKNAGGGGYVQLNGEKSLTESSSFLKYENLRIGLGRIIVGSFTENIKFTNIDEPCFVLSINASKNVYYKSELLDKIIKDEIFRRNVPRLLKDFNAEINDSNIKGVHFETVYRKNGDIIKFRHDLHNHSTIDTIIDMKDGSQKSFAEYFQNKFNIQLKYPVWPLFVYKIHVTN
;
A
#
# COMPACT_ATOMS: atom_id res chain seq x y z
N MET A 1 -23.91 -8.88 -1.48
CA MET A 1 -23.41 -10.27 -1.46
C MET A 1 -21.87 -10.35 -1.42
N ASN A 2 -21.16 -9.47 -0.66
CA ASN A 2 -19.68 -9.38 -0.68
C ASN A 2 -18.99 -9.32 0.69
N SER A 3 -19.73 -9.31 1.81
CA SER A 3 -19.15 -9.18 3.15
C SER A 3 -18.49 -10.46 3.66
N GLN A 4 -19.02 -11.63 3.32
CA GLN A 4 -18.43 -12.94 3.69
C GLN A 4 -17.11 -13.21 2.95
N LEU A 5 -17.00 -12.88 1.66
CA LEU A 5 -15.77 -13.02 0.88
C LEU A 5 -14.65 -12.10 1.39
N PHE A 6 -15.00 -10.90 1.83
CA PHE A 6 -14.05 -9.94 2.41
C PHE A 6 -13.53 -10.42 3.78
N PHE A 7 -14.42 -10.92 4.64
CA PHE A 7 -14.05 -11.48 5.95
C PHE A 7 -13.15 -12.73 5.82
N LEU A 8 -13.47 -13.65 4.90
CA LEU A 8 -12.65 -14.83 4.62
C LEU A 8 -11.25 -14.43 4.14
N SER A 9 -11.15 -13.37 3.34
CA SER A 9 -9.87 -12.86 2.83
C SER A 9 -8.99 -12.26 3.94
N ILE A 10 -9.59 -11.51 4.88
CA ILE A 10 -8.87 -10.94 6.04
C ILE A 10 -8.35 -12.04 6.96
N VAL A 11 -9.20 -13.01 7.30
CA VAL A 11 -8.81 -14.13 8.18
C VAL A 11 -7.73 -15.00 7.53
N ALA A 12 -7.78 -15.19 6.21
CA ALA A 12 -6.72 -15.89 5.47
C ALA A 12 -5.40 -15.11 5.48
N LEU A 13 -5.44 -13.78 5.35
CA LEU A 13 -4.25 -12.92 5.39
C LEU A 13 -3.62 -12.90 6.79
N GLU A 14 -4.43 -12.80 7.84
CA GLU A 14 -3.97 -12.87 9.23
C GLU A 14 -3.28 -14.21 9.51
N LYS A 15 -3.89 -15.33 9.12
CA LYS A 15 -3.27 -16.66 9.24
C LYS A 15 -1.93 -16.75 8.52
N LYS A 16 -1.84 -16.22 7.30
CA LYS A 16 -0.58 -16.20 6.53
C LYS A 16 0.52 -15.43 7.25
N ASN A 17 0.20 -14.24 7.77
CA ASN A 17 1.16 -13.41 8.48
C ASN A 17 1.64 -14.06 9.79
N VAL A 18 0.74 -14.76 10.48
CA VAL A 18 1.03 -15.47 11.73
C VAL A 18 1.98 -16.65 11.49
N CYS A 19 1.75 -17.42 10.43
CA CYS A 19 2.65 -18.50 10.03
C CYS A 19 4.03 -17.97 9.62
N ARG A 20 4.10 -16.86 8.87
CA ARG A 20 5.38 -16.22 8.50
C ARG A 20 6.15 -15.73 9.72
N PHE A 21 5.45 -15.12 10.67
CA PHE A 21 6.05 -14.70 11.93
C PHE A 21 6.62 -15.89 12.70
N ALA A 22 5.85 -16.98 12.86
CA ALA A 22 6.31 -18.16 13.59
C ALA A 22 7.59 -18.73 12.96
N LEU A 23 7.63 -18.89 11.64
CA LEU A 23 8.82 -19.39 10.95
C LEU A 23 10.01 -18.43 11.09
N SER A 24 9.80 -17.12 10.93
CA SER A 24 10.84 -16.11 11.10
C SER A 24 11.44 -16.13 12.51
N LYS A 25 10.57 -16.23 13.53
CA LYS A 25 11.00 -16.30 14.93
C LYS A 25 11.72 -17.61 15.23
N ALA A 26 11.30 -18.72 14.64
CA ALA A 26 12.00 -19.99 14.76
C ALA A 26 13.39 -19.94 14.11
N ASN A 27 13.53 -19.30 12.96
CA ASN A 27 14.83 -19.10 12.30
C ASN A 27 15.79 -18.28 13.18
N GLU A 28 15.30 -17.20 13.78
CA GLU A 28 16.08 -16.38 14.72
C GLU A 28 16.52 -17.19 15.96
N LEU A 29 15.58 -17.88 16.61
CA LEU A 29 15.84 -18.61 17.86
C LEU A 29 16.69 -19.88 17.67
N SER A 30 16.70 -20.45 16.47
CA SER A 30 17.48 -21.65 16.13
C SER A 30 18.87 -21.35 15.59
N GLY A 31 19.22 -20.07 15.36
CA GLY A 31 20.45 -19.72 14.67
C GLY A 31 20.44 -20.21 13.21
N ASN A 32 19.48 -19.71 12.42
CA ASN A 32 19.27 -20.07 11.02
C ASN A 32 19.05 -21.57 10.77
N PHE A 33 18.29 -22.22 11.66
CA PHE A 33 18.05 -23.67 11.62
C PHE A 33 19.34 -24.50 11.54
N GLY A 34 20.41 -24.01 12.17
CA GLY A 34 21.73 -24.64 12.18
C GLY A 34 22.55 -24.46 10.90
N ASN A 35 22.25 -23.45 10.07
CA ASN A 35 23.01 -23.13 8.87
C ASN A 35 23.03 -21.63 8.57
N ASP A 36 24.17 -20.98 8.79
CA ASP A 36 24.35 -19.53 8.60
C ASP A 36 24.26 -19.06 7.13
N LYS A 37 24.32 -19.98 6.17
CA LYS A 37 24.14 -19.72 4.74
C LYS A 37 22.74 -20.09 4.24
N LEU A 38 21.82 -20.40 5.16
CA LEU A 38 20.46 -20.77 4.83
C LEU A 38 19.68 -19.53 4.39
N PHE A 39 19.25 -19.56 3.13
CA PHE A 39 18.25 -18.68 2.57
C PHE A 39 16.98 -19.49 2.35
N TYR A 40 15.84 -18.91 2.73
CA TYR A 40 14.56 -19.58 2.60
C TYR A 40 13.45 -18.65 2.12
N ALA A 41 12.44 -19.25 1.51
CA ALA A 41 11.23 -18.58 1.09
C ALA A 41 10.03 -19.39 1.56
N TYR A 42 9.07 -18.73 2.21
CA TYR A 42 7.91 -19.36 2.80
C TYR A 42 6.62 -18.70 2.33
N ASP A 43 5.69 -19.51 1.80
CA ASP A 43 4.44 -19.01 1.24
C ASP A 43 3.50 -18.39 2.29
N GLY A 44 3.72 -18.70 3.57
CA GLY A 44 2.88 -18.33 4.70
C GLY A 44 1.80 -19.36 5.01
N VAL A 45 1.81 -20.52 4.35
CA VAL A 45 0.78 -21.56 4.49
C VAL A 45 1.41 -22.94 4.71
N LYS A 46 2.27 -23.41 3.81
CA LYS A 46 2.84 -24.76 3.83
C LYS A 46 4.21 -24.87 3.17
N ASN A 47 4.43 -24.20 2.04
CA ASN A 47 5.62 -24.45 1.24
C ASN A 47 6.79 -23.59 1.72
N LEU A 48 7.80 -24.27 2.27
CA LEU A 48 9.10 -23.71 2.60
C LEU A 48 10.12 -24.22 1.59
N ILE A 49 10.74 -23.30 0.85
CA ILE A 49 11.87 -23.59 -0.03
C ILE A 49 13.12 -23.05 0.62
N THR A 50 14.19 -23.86 0.61
CA THR A 50 15.49 -23.50 1.15
C THR A 50 16.57 -23.79 0.11
N ASN A 51 17.64 -22.99 0.09
CA ASN A 51 18.82 -23.23 -0.76
C ASN A 51 19.72 -24.35 -0.22
N HIS A 52 19.53 -24.74 1.03
CA HIS A 52 20.23 -25.83 1.71
C HIS A 52 19.23 -26.70 2.46
N LEU A 53 19.61 -27.95 2.73
CA LEU A 53 18.82 -28.82 3.60
C LEU A 53 18.75 -28.22 5.00
N LEU A 54 17.57 -28.27 5.60
CA LEU A 54 17.39 -27.99 7.02
C LEU A 54 17.99 -29.13 7.83
N ASN A 55 18.74 -28.78 8.87
CA ASN A 55 19.35 -29.74 9.81
C ASN A 55 18.44 -30.07 10.99
N ILE A 56 17.16 -29.69 10.92
CA ILE A 56 16.14 -29.92 11.93
C ILE A 56 14.84 -30.37 11.27
N ASP A 57 14.12 -31.26 11.94
CA ASP A 57 12.81 -31.76 11.49
C ASP A 57 11.65 -31.12 12.26
N GLU A 58 11.93 -30.58 13.44
CA GLU A 58 10.97 -29.81 14.23
C GLU A 58 11.61 -28.65 14.98
N PHE A 59 10.83 -27.61 15.26
CA PHE A 59 11.21 -26.53 16.16
C PHE A 59 10.04 -26.09 17.04
N VAL A 60 10.30 -25.89 18.32
CA VAL A 60 9.29 -25.43 19.29
C VAL A 60 9.64 -24.02 19.75
N ILE A 61 8.72 -23.08 19.51
CA ILE A 61 8.78 -21.72 20.04
C ILE A 61 8.01 -21.71 21.36
N GLU A 62 8.76 -21.60 22.46
CA GLU A 62 8.16 -21.48 23.78
C GLU A 62 7.30 -20.21 23.90
N ARG A 63 6.21 -20.31 24.68
CA ARG A 63 5.21 -19.23 24.82
C ARG A 63 5.84 -17.90 25.22
N GLU A 64 6.85 -17.95 26.07
CA GLU A 64 7.57 -16.79 26.58
C GLU A 64 8.31 -16.02 25.47
N LYS A 65 8.73 -16.73 24.42
CA LYS A 65 9.53 -16.21 23.30
C LYS A 65 8.68 -15.70 22.11
N LEU A 66 7.35 -15.88 22.13
CA LEU A 66 6.44 -15.47 21.04
C LEU A 66 6.20 -13.95 20.93
N GLY A 67 6.57 -13.16 21.94
CA GLY A 67 6.30 -11.72 21.99
C GLY A 67 4.84 -11.35 22.28
N ILE A 68 4.61 -10.18 22.87
CA ILE A 68 3.29 -9.77 23.42
C ILE A 68 2.21 -9.71 22.34
N GLN A 69 2.54 -9.17 21.17
CA GLN A 69 1.60 -8.95 20.06
C GLN A 69 1.08 -10.25 19.41
N TYR A 70 1.80 -11.37 19.56
CA TYR A 70 1.43 -12.66 18.95
C TYR A 70 0.92 -13.69 19.97
N LYS A 71 1.13 -13.45 21.28
CA LYS A 71 0.46 -14.22 22.36
C LYS A 71 -1.07 -14.14 22.27
N SER A 72 -1.61 -13.04 21.75
CA SER A 72 -3.05 -12.85 21.54
C SER A 72 -3.61 -13.74 20.41
N ILE A 73 -2.76 -14.17 19.48
CA ILE A 73 -3.13 -14.99 18.32
C ILE A 73 -2.97 -16.48 18.65
N PHE A 74 -1.82 -16.85 19.24
CA PHE A 74 -1.55 -18.21 19.72
C PHE A 74 -2.11 -18.39 21.14
N LYS A 75 -3.44 -18.21 21.26
CA LYS A 75 -4.16 -17.91 22.50
C LYS A 75 -3.78 -18.74 23.73
N ASN A 76 -3.27 -19.98 23.58
CA ASN A 76 -2.63 -20.73 24.66
C ASN A 76 -1.69 -21.83 24.11
N GLY A 77 -0.38 -21.65 24.24
CA GLY A 77 0.61 -22.72 24.03
C GLY A 77 1.95 -22.25 23.46
N SER A 78 2.92 -23.16 23.46
CA SER A 78 4.07 -23.08 22.57
C SER A 78 3.65 -23.38 21.13
N VAL A 79 4.39 -22.87 20.16
CA VAL A 79 4.13 -23.12 18.74
C VAL A 79 5.13 -24.15 18.25
N ARG A 80 4.65 -25.28 17.74
CA ARG A 80 5.49 -26.31 17.13
C ARG A 80 5.43 -26.22 15.61
N ILE A 81 6.59 -26.21 14.98
CA ILE A 81 6.77 -26.20 13.53
C ILE A 81 7.39 -27.53 13.15
N PHE A 82 6.82 -28.18 12.14
CA PHE A 82 7.31 -29.44 11.58
C PHE A 82 7.80 -29.20 10.15
N PHE A 83 8.95 -29.75 9.82
CA PHE A 83 9.54 -29.69 8.49
C PHE A 83 9.43 -31.07 7.84
N GLU A 84 8.54 -31.19 6.85
CA GLU A 84 8.39 -32.41 6.08
C GLU A 84 9.12 -32.26 4.74
N LYS A 85 10.17 -33.07 4.54
CA LYS A 85 10.93 -33.10 3.28
C LYS A 85 10.03 -33.61 2.16
N THR A 86 9.71 -32.75 1.20
CA THR A 86 8.92 -33.11 0.03
C THR A 86 9.82 -33.08 -1.21
N THR A 87 10.12 -34.25 -1.77
CA THR A 87 10.84 -34.38 -3.04
C THR A 87 9.88 -34.15 -4.22
N ARG A 88 9.82 -32.92 -4.76
CA ARG A 88 9.10 -32.64 -6.01
C ARG A 88 10.10 -32.61 -7.17
N TYR A 89 10.06 -33.66 -8.00
CA TYR A 89 10.99 -33.82 -9.13
C TYR A 89 10.53 -33.18 -10.45
N HIS A 90 9.27 -32.74 -10.56
CA HIS A 90 8.77 -32.07 -11.77
C HIS A 90 7.97 -30.82 -11.43
N GLU A 91 8.18 -29.79 -12.25
CA GLU A 91 7.47 -28.51 -12.29
C GLU A 91 7.36 -27.81 -10.94
N ILE A 92 8.51 -27.38 -10.39
CA ILE A 92 8.47 -26.15 -9.62
C ILE A 92 8.08 -25.08 -10.64
N ASP A 93 6.81 -24.66 -10.63
CA ASP A 93 6.39 -23.45 -11.33
C ASP A 93 7.12 -22.27 -10.69
N LEU A 94 8.31 -22.01 -11.23
CA LEU A 94 9.19 -20.96 -10.77
C LEU A 94 8.58 -19.58 -10.98
N SER A 95 7.48 -19.43 -11.72
CA SER A 95 6.73 -18.17 -11.77
C SER A 95 6.10 -17.82 -10.42
N VAL A 96 5.67 -18.83 -9.66
CA VAL A 96 5.12 -18.70 -8.30
C VAL A 96 6.25 -18.45 -7.29
N TYR A 97 7.41 -19.08 -7.48
CA TYR A 97 8.54 -18.98 -6.54
C TYR A 97 9.49 -17.81 -6.82
N ALA A 98 9.52 -17.29 -8.04
CA ALA A 98 10.21 -16.06 -8.43
C ALA A 98 9.84 -14.91 -7.50
N SER A 99 8.53 -14.71 -7.30
CA SER A 99 8.00 -13.65 -6.45
C SER A 99 8.39 -13.86 -4.98
N TYR A 100 8.50 -15.11 -4.51
CA TYR A 100 8.96 -15.42 -3.16
C TYR A 100 10.46 -15.20 -2.96
N LEU A 101 11.31 -15.63 -3.89
CA LEU A 101 12.76 -15.37 -3.88
C LEU A 101 13.07 -13.87 -3.92
N ILE A 102 12.28 -13.11 -4.68
CA ILE A 102 12.35 -11.65 -4.79
C ILE A 102 11.94 -10.96 -3.49
N VAL A 103 10.81 -11.35 -2.88
CA VAL A 103 10.36 -10.80 -1.59
C VAL A 103 11.38 -11.13 -0.50
N THR A 104 11.97 -12.32 -0.53
CA THR A 104 13.08 -12.70 0.35
C THR A 104 14.33 -11.86 0.06
N GLN A 105 14.73 -11.66 -1.20
CA GLN A 105 15.88 -10.81 -1.58
C GLN A 105 15.66 -9.35 -1.15
N GLN A 106 14.44 -8.82 -1.26
CA GLN A 106 14.08 -7.47 -0.82
C GLN A 106 13.93 -7.33 0.70
N ALA A 107 13.56 -8.39 1.41
CA ALA A 107 13.59 -8.38 2.88
C ALA A 107 15.04 -8.42 3.41
N LEU A 108 15.98 -8.98 2.62
CA LEU A 108 17.37 -9.22 3.01
C LEU A 108 18.39 -8.21 2.46
N ASN A 109 18.05 -7.45 1.41
CA ASN A 109 18.96 -6.44 0.88
C ASN A 109 19.13 -5.28 1.86
N ASP A 110 20.32 -4.68 1.84
CA ASP A 110 20.59 -3.46 2.58
C ASP A 110 19.67 -2.32 2.07
N LYS A 111 19.33 -1.34 2.90
CA LYS A 111 18.39 -0.25 2.50
C LYS A 111 18.96 0.58 1.33
N ASN A 112 20.29 0.63 1.24
CA ASN A 112 21.03 1.27 0.14
C ASN A 112 21.10 0.40 -1.14
N ALA A 113 20.71 -0.88 -1.05
CA ALA A 113 20.66 -1.88 -2.11
C ALA A 113 19.22 -2.36 -2.42
N GLY A 114 18.21 -1.61 -1.97
CA GLY A 114 16.82 -1.85 -2.31
C GLY A 114 16.03 -2.74 -1.36
N GLY A 115 16.50 -3.01 -0.13
CA GLY A 115 15.74 -3.79 0.84
C GLY A 115 14.98 -2.98 1.90
N GLY A 116 13.84 -3.54 2.33
CA GLY A 116 13.01 -3.02 3.44
C GLY A 116 12.19 -1.75 3.16
N GLY A 117 12.04 -1.34 1.90
CA GLY A 117 11.37 -0.08 1.55
C GLY A 117 10.52 -0.13 0.28
N TYR A 118 10.15 -1.30 -0.22
CA TYR A 118 9.35 -1.46 -1.43
C TYR A 118 8.04 -2.21 -1.14
N VAL A 119 6.96 -1.82 -1.82
CA VAL A 119 5.62 -2.39 -1.76
C VAL A 119 5.23 -2.85 -3.16
N GLN A 120 4.67 -4.05 -3.26
CA GLN A 120 4.05 -4.52 -4.49
C GLN A 120 2.63 -3.96 -4.58
N LEU A 121 2.35 -3.15 -5.61
CA LEU A 121 0.99 -2.69 -5.89
C LEU A 121 0.20 -3.81 -6.58
N ASN A 122 -1.07 -3.99 -6.20
CA ASN A 122 -1.92 -5.06 -6.72
C ASN A 122 -1.90 -5.10 -8.26
N GLY A 123 -1.32 -6.16 -8.83
CA GLY A 123 -1.47 -6.49 -10.25
C GLY A 123 -0.21 -7.00 -10.95
N GLU A 124 1.00 -6.52 -10.66
CA GLU A 124 2.11 -6.77 -11.60
C GLU A 124 3.51 -6.89 -10.96
N LYS A 125 4.45 -7.38 -11.79
CA LYS A 125 5.88 -7.70 -11.57
C LYS A 125 6.77 -6.49 -11.19
N SER A 126 6.18 -5.44 -10.64
CA SER A 126 6.85 -4.18 -10.33
C SER A 126 6.76 -3.88 -8.84
N LEU A 127 7.90 -3.52 -8.25
CA LEU A 127 8.03 -3.16 -6.84
C LEU A 127 8.31 -1.66 -6.75
N THR A 128 7.58 -0.96 -5.88
CA THR A 128 7.61 0.51 -5.77
C THR A 128 8.01 0.91 -4.37
N GLU A 129 8.84 1.93 -4.21
CA GLU A 129 9.25 2.41 -2.88
C GLU A 129 8.02 2.83 -2.04
N SER A 130 8.02 2.51 -0.75
CA SER A 130 6.97 2.91 0.20
C SER A 130 6.95 4.43 0.46
N SER A 131 8.06 5.11 0.14
CA SER A 131 8.25 6.54 0.33
C SER A 131 9.22 7.06 -0.73
N SER A 132 8.99 8.26 -1.23
CA SER A 132 9.93 8.92 -2.16
C SER A 132 11.28 9.21 -1.51
N PHE A 133 12.37 9.00 -2.23
CA PHE A 133 13.70 9.43 -1.81
C PHE A 133 13.88 10.95 -1.91
N LEU A 134 14.52 11.57 -0.91
CA LEU A 134 14.87 13.01 -0.88
C LEU A 134 15.61 13.49 -2.13
N LYS A 135 16.40 12.59 -2.77
CA LYS A 135 17.13 12.88 -4.02
C LYS A 135 16.19 13.25 -5.19
N TYR A 136 14.90 12.95 -5.11
CA TYR A 136 13.94 13.26 -6.15
C TYR A 136 13.14 14.56 -5.91
N GLU A 137 13.25 15.19 -4.73
CA GLU A 137 12.47 16.39 -4.38
C GLU A 137 12.73 17.59 -5.31
N ASN A 138 13.91 17.65 -5.95
CA ASN A 138 14.29 18.74 -6.84
C ASN A 138 13.92 18.52 -8.31
N LEU A 139 13.31 17.38 -8.67
CA LEU A 139 12.93 17.08 -10.04
C LEU A 139 11.58 17.72 -10.39
N ARG A 140 11.50 18.44 -11.51
CA ARG A 140 10.25 19.08 -11.97
C ARG A 140 9.32 18.03 -12.58
N ILE A 141 8.29 17.63 -11.83
CA ILE A 141 7.32 16.58 -12.23
C ILE A 141 5.84 16.99 -12.14
N GLY A 142 5.58 18.28 -11.96
CA GLY A 142 4.23 18.85 -11.82
C GLY A 142 3.80 18.97 -10.35
N LEU A 143 2.83 19.87 -10.11
CA LEU A 143 2.37 20.22 -8.76
C LEU A 143 1.51 19.10 -8.17
N GLY A 144 1.70 18.79 -6.88
CA GLY A 144 0.99 17.71 -6.19
C GLY A 144 1.45 16.30 -6.56
N ARG A 145 2.60 16.19 -7.23
CA ARG A 145 3.17 14.92 -7.70
C ARG A 145 4.51 14.62 -7.04
N ILE A 146 4.87 13.35 -7.01
CA ILE A 146 6.13 12.87 -6.46
C ILE A 146 6.71 11.75 -7.31
N ILE A 147 8.03 11.70 -7.43
CA ILE A 147 8.71 10.54 -8.01
C ILE A 147 8.88 9.52 -6.91
N VAL A 148 8.49 8.30 -7.22
CA VAL A 148 8.77 7.14 -6.39
C VAL A 148 9.65 6.20 -7.21
N GLY A 149 10.78 5.79 -6.64
CA GLY A 149 11.63 4.80 -7.26
C GLY A 149 10.88 3.48 -7.36
N SER A 150 11.12 2.76 -8.44
CA SER A 150 10.57 1.42 -8.62
C SER A 150 11.55 0.58 -9.41
N PHE A 151 11.24 -0.69 -9.58
CA PHE A 151 11.88 -1.49 -10.58
C PHE A 151 10.91 -2.55 -11.08
N THR A 152 11.13 -2.98 -12.32
CA THR A 152 10.37 -4.05 -12.95
C THR A 152 11.26 -5.28 -13.02
N GLU A 153 10.68 -6.41 -12.67
CA GLU A 153 11.37 -7.68 -12.66
C GLU A 153 10.84 -8.59 -13.74
N ASN A 154 11.75 -9.35 -14.34
CA ASN A 154 11.38 -10.39 -15.27
C ASN A 154 12.35 -11.55 -15.13
N ILE A 155 11.82 -12.73 -14.81
CA ILE A 155 12.59 -13.97 -14.89
C ILE A 155 12.37 -14.57 -16.28
N LYS A 156 13.45 -14.76 -17.01
CA LYS A 156 13.45 -15.45 -18.30
C LYS A 156 14.20 -16.76 -18.18
N PHE A 157 13.62 -17.81 -18.71
CA PHE A 157 14.35 -19.05 -18.94
C PHE A 157 15.20 -18.86 -20.20
N THR A 158 16.49 -19.18 -20.10
CA THR A 158 17.43 -19.09 -21.22
C THR A 158 18.34 -20.31 -21.20
N ASN A 159 19.08 -20.49 -22.28
CA ASN A 159 20.05 -21.57 -22.41
C ASN A 159 21.40 -20.92 -22.77
N ILE A 160 22.07 -20.35 -21.76
CA ILE A 160 23.43 -19.79 -21.88
C ILE A 160 24.34 -20.81 -21.23
N ASP A 161 25.09 -21.53 -22.06
CA ASP A 161 25.93 -22.68 -21.73
C ASP A 161 25.15 -23.91 -21.20
N GLU A 162 24.11 -23.71 -20.39
CA GLU A 162 23.14 -24.71 -19.91
C GLU A 162 21.77 -24.06 -19.61
N PRO A 163 20.69 -24.85 -19.45
CA PRO A 163 19.38 -24.35 -19.03
C PRO A 163 19.45 -23.58 -17.70
N CYS A 164 19.21 -22.27 -17.75
CA CYS A 164 19.31 -21.40 -16.60
C CYS A 164 18.20 -20.34 -16.55
N PHE A 165 17.95 -19.83 -15.34
CA PHE A 165 17.05 -18.70 -15.12
C PHE A 165 17.86 -17.42 -15.05
N VAL A 166 17.47 -16.42 -15.83
CA VAL A 166 18.02 -15.08 -15.77
C VAL A 166 17.00 -14.15 -15.14
N LEU A 167 17.38 -13.53 -14.03
CA LEU A 167 16.65 -12.43 -13.41
C LEU A 167 17.07 -11.12 -14.09
N SER A 168 16.12 -10.45 -14.72
CA SER A 168 16.27 -9.08 -15.21
C SER A 168 15.61 -8.14 -14.22
N ILE A 169 16.41 -7.23 -13.65
CA ILE A 169 15.94 -6.13 -12.80
C ILE A 169 16.17 -4.84 -13.57
N ASN A 170 15.09 -4.12 -13.87
CA ASN A 170 15.16 -2.81 -14.52
C ASN A 170 14.68 -1.74 -13.55
N ALA A 171 15.60 -0.92 -13.05
CA ALA A 171 15.24 0.25 -12.26
C ALA A 171 14.39 1.22 -13.07
N SER A 172 13.29 1.67 -12.49
CA SER A 172 12.35 2.63 -13.07
C SER A 172 12.04 3.74 -12.07
N LYS A 173 11.50 4.84 -12.57
CA LYS A 173 11.03 5.97 -11.77
C LYS A 173 9.64 6.31 -12.25
N ASN A 174 8.67 6.24 -11.34
CA ASN A 174 7.28 6.48 -11.66
C ASN A 174 6.80 7.75 -10.95
N VAL A 175 5.89 8.48 -11.60
CA VAL A 175 5.28 9.69 -11.05
C VAL A 175 3.93 9.31 -10.43
N TYR A 176 3.77 9.61 -9.16
CA TYR A 176 2.54 9.41 -8.39
C TYR A 176 2.01 10.74 -7.86
N TYR A 177 0.75 10.75 -7.44
CA TYR A 177 0.20 11.85 -6.65
C TYR A 177 0.67 11.76 -5.21
N LYS A 178 0.92 12.91 -4.58
CA LYS A 178 1.27 12.96 -3.16
C LYS A 178 0.11 12.46 -2.30
N SER A 179 0.43 11.62 -1.32
CA SER A 179 -0.51 11.15 -0.30
C SER A 179 -0.59 12.16 0.85
N GLU A 180 -1.06 13.36 0.56
CA GLU A 180 -1.22 14.44 1.53
C GLU A 180 -2.66 14.98 1.54
N LEU A 181 -2.99 15.76 2.58
CA LEU A 181 -4.27 16.46 2.61
C LEU A 181 -4.36 17.44 1.44
N LEU A 182 -5.50 17.41 0.76
CA LEU A 182 -5.72 18.16 -0.47
C LEU A 182 -5.57 19.68 -0.27
N ASP A 183 -5.95 20.20 0.90
CA ASP A 183 -5.81 21.62 1.23
C ASP A 183 -4.34 22.07 1.23
N LYS A 184 -3.43 21.21 1.70
CA LYS A 184 -1.98 21.48 1.67
C LYS A 184 -1.45 21.51 0.25
N ILE A 185 -1.78 20.51 -0.57
CA ILE A 185 -1.34 20.46 -1.98
C ILE A 185 -1.82 21.70 -2.73
N ILE A 186 -3.09 22.07 -2.56
CA ILE A 186 -3.68 23.25 -3.20
C ILE A 186 -2.98 24.53 -2.72
N LYS A 187 -2.88 24.72 -1.40
CA LYS A 187 -2.32 25.95 -0.84
C LYS A 187 -0.83 26.08 -1.12
N ASP A 188 -0.05 25.07 -0.79
CA ASP A 188 1.41 25.16 -0.70
C ASP A 188 2.08 24.90 -2.05
N GLU A 189 1.49 24.08 -2.93
CA GLU A 189 2.09 23.74 -4.23
C GLU A 189 1.41 24.43 -5.40
N ILE A 190 0.09 24.25 -5.54
CA ILE A 190 -0.64 24.80 -6.69
C ILE A 190 -0.60 26.33 -6.64
N PHE A 191 -1.03 26.92 -5.53
CA PHE A 191 -1.08 28.36 -5.36
C PHE A 191 0.16 28.97 -4.72
N ARG A 192 1.13 28.14 -4.27
CA ARG A 192 2.37 28.62 -3.62
C ARG A 192 2.13 29.65 -2.51
N ARG A 193 1.12 29.39 -1.68
CA ARG A 193 0.58 30.22 -0.59
C ARG A 193 -0.17 31.48 -1.01
N ASN A 194 -0.30 31.74 -2.31
CA ASN A 194 -1.04 32.88 -2.87
C ASN A 194 -2.38 32.43 -3.46
N VAL A 195 -3.28 31.97 -2.59
CA VAL A 195 -4.61 31.48 -3.01
C VAL A 195 -5.46 32.66 -3.49
N PRO A 196 -6.01 32.63 -4.73
CA PRO A 196 -6.86 33.68 -5.26
C PRO A 196 -8.10 33.91 -4.39
N ARG A 197 -8.52 35.17 -4.27
CA ARG A 197 -9.78 35.52 -3.60
C ARG A 197 -10.99 35.26 -4.48
N LEU A 198 -10.85 35.41 -5.80
CA LEU A 198 -11.91 35.17 -6.76
C LEU A 198 -11.98 33.67 -7.09
N LEU A 199 -13.17 33.09 -6.94
CA LEU A 199 -13.41 31.67 -7.22
C LEU A 199 -13.15 31.30 -8.68
N LYS A 200 -13.38 32.24 -9.62
CA LYS A 200 -13.07 32.04 -11.03
C LYS A 200 -11.59 31.74 -11.25
N ASP A 201 -10.72 32.53 -10.62
CA ASP A 201 -9.27 32.38 -10.74
C ASP A 201 -8.80 31.11 -10.01
N PHE A 202 -9.38 30.82 -8.84
CA PHE A 202 -9.15 29.56 -8.15
C PHE A 202 -9.47 28.36 -9.05
N ASN A 203 -10.66 28.36 -9.65
CA ASN A 203 -11.14 27.25 -10.47
C ASN A 203 -10.33 27.09 -11.77
N ALA A 204 -9.86 28.19 -12.37
CA ALA A 204 -9.04 28.15 -13.59
C ALA A 204 -7.68 27.47 -13.38
N GLU A 205 -7.11 27.61 -12.19
CA GLU A 205 -5.81 27.01 -11.84
C GLU A 205 -5.90 25.52 -11.49
N ILE A 206 -7.09 24.98 -11.21
CA ILE A 206 -7.29 23.54 -10.96
C ILE A 206 -7.58 22.81 -12.27
N ASN A 207 -6.64 21.98 -12.73
CA ASN A 207 -6.68 21.37 -14.06
C ASN A 207 -5.99 20.00 -14.14
N ASP A 208 -6.00 19.37 -15.32
CA ASP A 208 -5.46 18.02 -15.56
C ASP A 208 -3.92 17.93 -15.39
N SER A 209 -3.22 19.08 -15.38
CA SER A 209 -1.78 19.13 -15.15
C SER A 209 -1.41 19.08 -13.66
N ASN A 210 -2.36 19.30 -12.75
CA ASN A 210 -2.18 19.16 -11.30
C ASN A 210 -3.02 18.03 -10.72
N ILE A 211 -4.25 18.30 -10.27
CA ILE A 211 -5.04 17.41 -9.41
C ILE A 211 -6.37 16.99 -10.03
N LYS A 212 -6.76 17.51 -11.21
CA LYS A 212 -7.96 17.03 -11.91
C LYS A 212 -7.71 15.61 -12.43
N GLY A 213 -8.65 14.71 -12.16
CA GLY A 213 -8.57 13.27 -12.44
C GLY A 213 -8.08 12.40 -11.28
N VAL A 214 -7.64 12.99 -10.16
CA VAL A 214 -7.10 12.28 -8.99
C VAL A 214 -8.22 11.60 -8.19
N HIS A 215 -7.88 10.49 -7.51
CA HIS A 215 -8.73 9.87 -6.50
C HIS A 215 -8.43 10.46 -5.13
N PHE A 216 -9.46 10.90 -4.42
CA PHE A 216 -9.36 11.42 -3.06
C PHE A 216 -10.13 10.53 -2.11
N GLU A 217 -9.62 10.38 -0.89
CA GLU A 217 -10.34 9.75 0.20
C GLU A 217 -10.92 10.84 1.13
N THR A 218 -12.19 10.73 1.49
CA THR A 218 -12.79 11.66 2.46
C THR A 218 -12.30 11.37 3.88
N VAL A 219 -11.73 12.36 4.56
CA VAL A 219 -11.11 12.16 5.89
C VAL A 219 -12.02 12.45 7.08
N TYR A 220 -13.25 12.93 6.87
CA TYR A 220 -14.16 13.32 7.97
C TYR A 220 -14.80 12.13 8.72
N ARG A 221 -14.57 10.89 8.25
CA ARG A 221 -15.06 9.65 8.87
C ARG A 221 -14.05 8.52 8.72
N LYS A 222 -14.10 7.52 9.60
CA LYS A 222 -13.28 6.30 9.49
C LYS A 222 -13.74 5.50 8.26
N ASN A 223 -12.79 5.07 7.41
CA ASN A 223 -13.03 4.47 6.08
C ASN A 223 -13.77 5.44 5.15
N GLY A 224 -13.02 6.42 4.63
CA GLY A 224 -13.56 7.42 3.73
C GLY A 224 -14.11 6.84 2.44
N ASP A 225 -15.01 7.60 1.79
CA ASP A 225 -15.33 7.31 0.39
C ASP A 225 -14.12 7.66 -0.48
N ILE A 226 -13.78 6.78 -1.42
CA ILE A 226 -12.79 7.08 -2.47
C ILE A 226 -13.55 7.65 -3.66
N ILE A 227 -13.24 8.89 -4.01
CA ILE A 227 -13.94 9.68 -5.01
C ILE A 227 -12.95 10.12 -6.08
N LYS A 228 -13.27 9.89 -7.36
CA LYS A 228 -12.47 10.43 -8.47
C LYS A 228 -12.93 11.84 -8.83
N PHE A 229 -12.03 12.80 -8.72
CA PHE A 229 -12.31 14.19 -9.06
C PHE A 229 -12.20 14.42 -10.58
N ARG A 230 -13.33 14.30 -11.29
CA ARG A 230 -13.40 14.54 -12.74
C ARG A 230 -14.13 15.83 -13.12
N HIS A 231 -14.94 16.35 -12.22
CA HIS A 231 -15.84 17.46 -12.50
C HIS A 231 -15.21 18.79 -12.11
N ASP A 232 -15.73 19.86 -12.69
CA ASP A 232 -15.36 21.22 -12.29
C ASP A 232 -15.78 21.49 -10.85
N LEU A 233 -15.02 22.36 -10.19
CA LEU A 233 -15.33 22.85 -8.86
C LEU A 233 -16.65 23.62 -8.86
N HIS A 234 -17.31 23.66 -7.71
CA HIS A 234 -18.51 24.47 -7.55
C HIS A 234 -18.18 25.96 -7.78
N ASN A 235 -19.12 26.70 -8.39
CA ASN A 235 -18.93 28.12 -8.70
C ASN A 235 -19.18 29.03 -7.48
N HIS A 236 -19.67 28.47 -6.38
CA HIS A 236 -19.89 29.17 -5.12
C HIS A 236 -18.99 28.59 -4.03
N SER A 237 -18.71 29.42 -3.02
CA SER A 237 -17.96 29.03 -1.85
C SER A 237 -18.76 28.05 -0.98
N THR A 238 -18.09 27.43 -0.01
CA THR A 238 -18.74 26.47 0.89
C THR A 238 -19.79 27.13 1.79
N ILE A 239 -19.59 28.38 2.19
CA ILE A 239 -20.58 29.15 2.98
C ILE A 239 -21.75 29.63 2.13
N ASP A 240 -21.52 29.93 0.85
CA ASP A 240 -22.56 30.43 -0.05
C ASP A 240 -23.35 29.29 -0.73
N THR A 241 -22.90 28.04 -0.58
CA THR A 241 -23.59 26.87 -1.12
C THR A 241 -24.63 26.37 -0.13
N ILE A 242 -25.90 26.54 -0.48
CA ILE A 242 -27.05 26.11 0.32
C ILE A 242 -27.46 24.69 -0.10
N ILE A 243 -27.81 23.86 0.89
CA ILE A 243 -28.39 22.54 0.70
C ILE A 243 -29.78 22.46 1.32
N ASP A 244 -30.70 21.77 0.63
CA ASP A 244 -32.03 21.46 1.14
C ASP A 244 -31.96 20.21 2.03
N MET A 245 -32.44 20.35 3.25
CA MET A 245 -32.49 19.27 4.23
C MET A 245 -33.82 18.49 4.10
N LYS A 246 -33.83 17.25 4.60
CA LYS A 246 -35.04 16.39 4.56
C LYS A 246 -36.24 16.97 5.32
N ASP A 247 -36.00 17.84 6.29
CA ASP A 247 -37.02 18.53 7.08
C ASP A 247 -37.54 19.82 6.39
N GLY A 248 -37.10 20.09 5.15
CA GLY A 248 -37.45 21.30 4.41
C GLY A 248 -36.66 22.54 4.82
N SER A 249 -35.77 22.44 5.81
CA SER A 249 -34.88 23.55 6.17
C SER A 249 -33.75 23.72 5.14
N GLN A 250 -33.29 24.95 4.99
CA GLN A 250 -32.12 25.27 4.19
C GLN A 250 -30.94 25.60 5.10
N LYS A 251 -29.78 25.02 4.79
CA LYS A 251 -28.53 25.26 5.53
C LYS A 251 -27.38 25.45 4.57
N SER A 252 -26.41 26.28 4.92
CA SER A 252 -25.14 26.27 4.20
C SER A 252 -24.43 24.94 4.40
N PHE A 253 -23.58 24.58 3.44
CA PHE A 253 -22.78 23.37 3.54
C PHE A 253 -21.81 23.43 4.75
N ALA A 254 -21.32 24.62 5.09
CA ALA A 254 -20.51 24.85 6.30
C ALA A 254 -21.29 24.54 7.59
N GLU A 255 -22.52 25.04 7.72
CA GLU A 255 -23.39 24.74 8.88
C GLU A 255 -23.76 23.26 8.94
N TYR A 256 -23.97 22.61 7.80
CA TYR A 256 -24.22 21.18 7.76
C TYR A 256 -23.04 20.37 8.31
N PHE A 257 -21.81 20.71 7.93
CA PHE A 257 -20.61 20.03 8.44
C PHE A 257 -20.42 20.26 9.95
N GLN A 258 -20.62 21.49 10.41
CA GLN A 258 -20.55 21.80 11.83
C GLN A 258 -21.59 21.02 12.63
N ASN A 259 -22.86 21.01 12.19
CA ASN A 259 -23.94 20.38 12.93
C ASN A 259 -23.87 18.84 12.90
N LYS A 260 -23.52 18.25 11.75
CA LYS A 260 -23.57 16.79 11.56
C LYS A 260 -22.30 16.09 12.01
N PHE A 261 -21.14 16.71 11.81
CA PHE A 261 -19.85 16.08 12.05
C PHE A 261 -19.05 16.77 13.17
N ASN A 262 -19.55 17.88 13.73
CA ASN A 262 -18.80 18.73 14.66
C ASN A 262 -17.46 19.20 14.07
N ILE A 263 -17.46 19.52 12.77
CA ILE A 263 -16.28 19.97 12.03
C ILE A 263 -16.46 21.43 11.61
N GLN A 264 -15.61 22.29 12.16
CA GLN A 264 -15.49 23.67 11.69
C GLN A 264 -14.57 23.70 10.47
N LEU A 265 -15.09 24.14 9.34
CA LEU A 265 -14.30 24.21 8.10
C LEU A 265 -13.22 25.29 8.21
N LYS A 266 -11.97 24.89 7.94
CA LYS A 266 -10.80 25.79 7.95
C LYS A 266 -10.82 26.80 6.80
N TYR A 267 -11.41 26.44 5.67
CA TYR A 267 -11.46 27.26 4.45
C TYR A 267 -12.91 27.42 3.94
N PRO A 268 -13.77 28.14 4.68
CA PRO A 268 -15.20 28.28 4.33
C PRO A 268 -15.44 28.99 2.99
N VAL A 269 -14.51 29.85 2.58
CA VAL A 269 -14.58 30.64 1.35
C VAL A 269 -14.09 29.89 0.11
N TRP A 270 -13.59 28.67 0.25
CA TRP A 270 -13.13 27.84 -0.88
C TRP A 270 -14.31 27.14 -1.57
N PRO A 271 -14.15 26.80 -2.86
CA PRO A 271 -15.19 26.08 -3.60
C PRO A 271 -15.29 24.62 -3.14
N LEU A 272 -16.46 24.03 -3.42
CA LEU A 272 -16.72 22.62 -3.15
C LEU A 272 -16.23 21.72 -4.27
N PHE A 273 -15.70 20.56 -3.89
CA PHE A 273 -15.42 19.46 -4.79
C PHE A 273 -16.71 18.67 -5.02
N VAL A 274 -17.32 18.83 -6.20
CA VAL A 274 -18.62 18.22 -6.49
C VAL A 274 -18.41 16.88 -7.18
N TYR A 275 -18.92 15.82 -6.57
CA TYR A 275 -19.09 14.52 -7.21
C TYR A 275 -20.53 14.37 -7.66
N LYS A 276 -20.76 14.29 -8.97
CA LYS A 276 -22.10 14.07 -9.54
C LYS A 276 -22.32 12.57 -9.68
N ILE A 277 -23.23 12.02 -8.89
CA ILE A 277 -23.69 10.63 -9.05
C ILE A 277 -24.67 10.62 -10.23
N HIS A 278 -24.39 9.83 -11.26
CA HIS A 278 -25.42 9.51 -12.26
C HIS A 278 -26.43 8.57 -11.62
N VAL A 279 -27.64 9.08 -11.38
CA VAL A 279 -28.79 8.24 -11.07
C VAL A 279 -29.29 7.70 -12.40
N THR A 280 -28.96 6.45 -12.71
CA THR A 280 -29.66 5.71 -13.77
C THR A 280 -31.08 5.43 -13.26
N ASN A 281 -32.06 6.09 -13.87
CA ASN A 281 -33.46 5.70 -13.78
C ASN A 281 -33.70 4.40 -14.54
#